data_AF-A0A4S3FHY9-F1
#
_entry.id   AF-A0A4S3FHY9-F1
#
_cell.length_a   1.000
_cell.length_b   1.000
_cell.length_c   1.000
_cell.angle_alpha   90.00
_cell.angle_beta   90.00
_cell.angle_gamma   90.00
#
_symmetry.space_group_name_H-M   'P 1'
#
loop_
_entity.id
_entity.type
_entity.pdbx_description
1 polymer ?
#
loop_
_entity_poly.entity_id
_entity_poly.type
_entity_poly.pdbx_seq_one_letter_code
_entity_poly.pdbx_strand_id
1 'polypeptide(L)'
;MNAQTLTRRLLLACLLAGTGGMAGAQSSNDAMVAPAAASKQAQEIARGDPARWYREDATAQQQWHTHQKEIGAALDEAKRACAQGPAAERVGCLKAAQETYKQEMAAARAEAGTQTR
;
A
#
# COMPACT_ATOMS: atom_id res chain seq x y z
N MET A 1 -13.64 -43.22 -23.56
CA MET A 1 -14.90 -42.44 -23.73
C MET A 1 -16.04 -43.32 -23.26
N ASN A 2 -16.75 -42.93 -22.19
CA ASN A 2 -18.06 -43.49 -21.85
C ASN A 2 -18.86 -42.42 -21.11
N ALA A 3 -19.90 -41.95 -21.79
CA ALA A 3 -20.92 -41.07 -21.26
C ALA A 3 -22.01 -41.90 -20.59
N GLN A 4 -22.78 -41.25 -19.71
CA GLN A 4 -24.03 -41.71 -19.07
C GLN A 4 -23.89 -42.30 -17.66
N THR A 5 -23.87 -41.43 -16.65
CA THR A 5 -24.82 -41.52 -15.53
C THR A 5 -25.09 -40.10 -15.03
N LEU A 6 -26.11 -39.49 -15.64
CA LEU A 6 -26.70 -38.23 -15.23
C LEU A 6 -27.52 -38.45 -13.94
N THR A 7 -27.54 -37.43 -13.09
CA THR A 7 -28.63 -37.16 -12.12
C THR A 7 -28.64 -37.95 -10.82
N ARG A 8 -27.91 -37.47 -9.80
CA ARG A 8 -28.37 -37.63 -8.41
C ARG A 8 -28.06 -36.39 -7.56
N ARG A 9 -29.00 -35.45 -7.64
CA ARG A 9 -29.52 -34.61 -6.56
C ARG A 9 -28.48 -33.79 -5.78
N LEU A 10 -28.31 -32.55 -6.26
CA LEU A 10 -28.10 -31.39 -5.39
C LEU A 10 -29.08 -31.48 -4.21
N LEU A 11 -28.56 -31.29 -2.99
CA LEU A 11 -29.17 -30.63 -1.83
C LEU A 11 -28.33 -30.95 -0.60
N LEU A 12 -27.58 -29.97 -0.08
CA LEU A 12 -27.32 -29.73 1.35
C LEU A 12 -26.51 -28.42 1.46
N ALA A 13 -27.20 -27.30 1.65
CA ALA A 13 -27.39 -26.64 2.95
C ALA A 13 -26.32 -25.56 3.21
N CYS A 14 -26.53 -24.39 2.61
CA CYS A 14 -25.93 -23.13 3.07
C CYS A 14 -26.57 -22.75 4.41
N LEU A 15 -25.87 -23.07 5.51
CA LEU A 15 -26.19 -22.60 6.86
C LEU A 15 -24.88 -22.14 7.53
N LEU A 16 -24.44 -20.94 7.17
CA LEU A 16 -23.55 -20.12 8.00
C LEU A 16 -24.18 -18.73 8.09
N ALA A 17 -25.16 -18.62 8.99
CA ALA A 17 -25.73 -17.37 9.42
C ALA A 17 -24.81 -16.73 10.47
N GLY A 18 -24.33 -15.51 10.16
CA GLY A 18 -24.39 -14.39 11.09
C GLY A 18 -23.46 -14.37 12.30
N THR A 19 -22.20 -13.97 12.09
CA THR A 19 -21.64 -12.81 12.82
C THR A 19 -20.89 -11.93 11.83
N GLY A 20 -21.60 -11.45 10.82
CA GLY A 20 -21.15 -10.29 10.05
C GLY A 20 -21.23 -9.09 10.99
N GLY A 21 -20.12 -8.78 11.66
CA GLY A 21 -19.95 -7.44 12.23
C GLY A 21 -20.12 -6.47 11.07
N MET A 22 -21.22 -5.73 11.06
CA MET A 22 -21.41 -4.63 10.12
C MET A 22 -20.37 -3.57 10.46
N ALA A 23 -19.16 -3.73 9.94
CA ALA A 23 -18.36 -2.58 9.57
C ALA A 23 -19.20 -1.88 8.50
N GLY A 24 -19.95 -0.85 8.91
CA GLY A 24 -20.60 0.02 7.94
C GLY A 24 -19.51 0.54 7.02
N ALA A 25 -19.47 0.05 5.78
CA ALA A 25 -18.65 0.64 4.75
C ALA A 25 -19.15 2.08 4.61
N GLN A 26 -18.48 3.02 5.26
CA GLN A 26 -18.75 4.43 5.05
C GLN A 26 -18.42 4.71 3.59
N SER A 27 -19.46 4.97 2.80
CA SER A 27 -19.30 5.36 1.40
C SER A 27 -18.53 6.67 1.36
N SER A 28 -17.24 6.63 1.04
CA SER A 28 -16.47 7.85 0.74
C SER A 28 -16.93 8.41 -0.60
N ASN A 29 -17.33 9.68 -0.63
CA ASN A 29 -17.67 10.40 -1.85
C ASN A 29 -17.33 11.90 -1.68
N ASP A 30 -17.30 12.64 -2.79
CA ASP A 30 -16.90 14.06 -2.80
C ASP A 30 -17.77 14.96 -1.91
N ALA A 31 -19.01 14.58 -1.60
CA ALA A 31 -19.86 15.33 -0.69
C ALA A 31 -19.38 15.31 0.77
N MET A 32 -18.42 14.42 1.11
CA MET A 32 -17.78 14.37 2.43
C MET A 32 -16.55 15.28 2.54
N VAL A 33 -16.11 15.94 1.45
CA VAL A 33 -14.97 16.87 1.48
C VAL A 33 -15.43 18.23 2.01
N ALA A 34 -14.75 18.75 3.04
CA ALA A 34 -15.06 20.08 3.58
C ALA A 34 -14.95 21.15 2.47
N PRO A 35 -15.87 22.14 2.39
CA PRO A 35 -15.90 23.10 1.28
C PRO A 35 -14.58 23.84 1.03
N ALA A 36 -13.84 24.17 2.10
CA ALA A 36 -12.52 24.80 1.98
C ALA A 36 -11.48 23.87 1.32
N ALA A 37 -11.50 22.57 1.65
CA ALA A 37 -10.63 21.58 1.02
C ALA A 37 -11.01 21.35 -0.44
N ALA A 38 -12.31 21.29 -0.76
CA ALA A 38 -12.79 21.17 -2.13
C ALA A 38 -12.37 22.36 -3.00
N SER A 39 -12.51 23.60 -2.47
CA SER A 39 -12.05 24.81 -3.17
C SER A 39 -10.54 24.80 -3.41
N LYS A 40 -9.75 24.40 -2.41
CA LYS A 40 -8.30 24.25 -2.56
C LYS A 40 -7.95 23.19 -3.61
N GLN A 41 -8.61 22.03 -3.57
CA GLN A 41 -8.39 20.95 -4.52
C GLN A 41 -8.72 21.39 -5.96
N ALA A 42 -9.82 22.11 -6.17
CA ALA A 42 -10.17 22.67 -7.47
C ALA A 42 -9.09 23.63 -8.00
N GLN A 43 -8.52 24.47 -7.13
CA GLN A 43 -7.42 25.37 -7.49
C GLN A 43 -6.15 24.62 -7.89
N GLU A 44 -5.78 23.57 -7.15
CA GLU A 44 -4.59 22.76 -7.49
C GLU A 44 -4.81 21.95 -8.78
N ILE A 45 -6.01 21.39 -8.99
CA ILE A 45 -6.37 20.73 -10.26
C ILE A 45 -6.29 21.72 -11.43
N ALA A 46 -6.82 22.94 -11.26
CA ALA A 46 -6.75 23.97 -12.29
C ALA A 46 -5.31 24.44 -12.58
N ARG A 47 -4.42 24.38 -11.58
CA ARG A 47 -2.98 24.64 -11.75
C ARG A 47 -2.28 23.53 -12.54
N GLY A 48 -2.82 22.32 -12.53
CA GLY A 48 -2.26 21.15 -13.16
C GLY A 48 -1.09 20.55 -12.38
N ASP A 49 -0.54 19.46 -12.91
CA ASP A 49 0.55 18.76 -12.26
C ASP A 49 1.84 19.60 -12.22
N PRO A 50 2.58 19.60 -11.11
CA PRO A 50 3.90 20.22 -11.05
C PRO A 50 4.84 19.66 -12.13
N ALA A 51 5.52 20.53 -12.87
CA ALA A 51 6.48 20.12 -13.91
C ALA A 51 7.60 19.18 -13.39
N ARG A 52 7.89 19.17 -12.08
CA ARG A 52 8.83 18.21 -11.47
C ARG A 52 8.33 16.76 -11.56
N TRP A 53 7.02 16.50 -11.57
CA TRP A 53 6.47 15.14 -11.61
C TRP A 53 6.86 14.37 -12.88
N TYR A 54 7.14 15.10 -13.96
CA TYR A 54 7.55 14.52 -15.24
C TYR A 54 9.06 14.52 -15.45
N ARG A 55 9.85 14.87 -14.43
CA ARG A 55 11.32 14.86 -14.49
C ARG A 55 11.87 13.71 -13.68
N GLU A 56 12.44 12.76 -14.40
CA GLU A 56 13.22 11.66 -13.83
C GLU A 56 14.45 12.17 -13.07
N ASP A 57 14.89 11.37 -12.11
CA ASP A 57 16.15 11.61 -11.42
C ASP A 57 17.32 11.24 -12.34
N ALA A 58 18.01 12.28 -12.82
CA ALA A 58 19.01 12.17 -13.88
C ALA A 58 20.39 11.72 -13.39
N THR A 59 20.66 11.78 -12.09
CA THR A 59 21.95 11.38 -11.51
C THR A 59 21.77 10.27 -10.49
N ALA A 60 22.80 9.41 -10.36
CA ALA A 60 22.83 8.37 -9.34
C ALA A 60 22.60 8.92 -7.92
N GLN A 61 23.08 10.15 -7.64
CA GLN A 61 22.85 10.81 -6.35
C GLN A 61 21.38 11.23 -6.17
N GLN A 62 20.72 11.70 -7.22
CA GLN A 62 19.29 12.02 -7.18
C GLN A 62 18.47 10.75 -6.98
N GLN A 63 18.75 9.69 -7.73
CA GLN A 63 18.10 8.39 -7.62
C GLN A 63 18.27 7.80 -6.21
N TRP A 64 19.50 7.83 -5.68
CA TRP A 64 19.78 7.41 -4.30
C TRP A 64 18.97 8.18 -3.26
N HIS A 65 18.86 9.50 -3.41
CA HIS A 65 18.10 10.32 -2.46
C HIS A 65 16.59 10.06 -2.53
N THR A 66 16.04 9.82 -3.73
CA THR A 66 14.64 9.42 -3.89
C THR A 66 14.41 8.04 -3.29
N HIS A 67 15.26 7.06 -3.59
CA HIS A 67 15.13 5.69 -3.08
C HIS A 67 15.18 5.66 -1.53
N GLN A 68 16.02 6.48 -0.89
CA GLN A 68 16.01 6.60 0.58
C GLN A 68 14.67 7.07 1.14
N LYS A 69 14.00 8.02 0.46
CA LYS A 69 12.69 8.50 0.89
C LYS A 69 11.63 7.42 0.72
N GLU A 70 11.70 6.66 -0.37
CA GLU A 70 10.78 5.56 -0.65
C GLU A 70 10.92 4.44 0.37
N ILE A 71 12.15 4.02 0.70
CA ILE A 71 12.43 3.03 1.76
C ILE A 71 11.95 3.53 3.13
N GLY A 72 12.15 4.82 3.43
CA GLY A 72 11.64 5.42 4.66
C GLY A 72 10.11 5.40 4.74
N ALA A 73 9.43 5.76 3.65
CA ALA A 73 7.97 5.71 3.55
C ALA A 73 7.44 4.28 3.68
N ALA A 74 8.12 3.30 3.09
CA ALA A 74 7.80 1.88 3.21
C ALA A 74 7.94 1.38 4.66
N LEU A 75 8.98 1.79 5.38
CA LEU A 75 9.12 1.48 6.81
C LEU A 75 7.96 2.06 7.63
N ASP A 76 7.59 3.30 7.39
CA ASP A 76 6.48 3.93 8.12
C ASP A 76 5.13 3.26 7.82
N GLU A 77 4.91 2.86 6.57
CA GLU A 77 3.74 2.06 6.18
C GLU A 77 3.74 0.70 6.88
N ALA A 78 4.88 -0.01 6.87
CA ALA A 78 5.03 -1.30 7.55
C ALA A 78 4.77 -1.17 9.07
N LYS A 79 5.26 -0.10 9.70
CA LYS A 79 5.00 0.17 11.13
C LYS A 79 3.52 0.43 11.42
N ARG A 80 2.83 1.18 10.54
CA ARG A 80 1.38 1.39 10.64
C ARG A 80 0.63 0.06 10.51
N ALA A 81 1.02 -0.78 9.56
CA ALA A 81 0.45 -2.11 9.41
C ALA A 81 0.69 -3.00 10.65
N CYS A 82 1.91 -3.01 11.20
CA CYS A 82 2.22 -3.73 12.43
C CYS A 82 1.38 -3.25 13.62
N ALA A 83 1.04 -1.97 13.70
CA ALA A 83 0.19 -1.43 14.76
C ALA A 83 -1.25 -1.96 14.69
N GLN A 84 -1.77 -2.16 13.47
CA GLN A 84 -3.11 -2.70 13.21
C GLN A 84 -3.21 -4.23 13.41
N GLY A 85 -2.08 -4.94 13.39
CA GLY A 85 -2.01 -6.39 13.59
C GLY A 85 -2.17 -6.87 15.05
N PRO A 86 -2.17 -8.20 15.26
CA PRO A 86 -2.29 -8.80 16.59
C PRO A 86 -1.20 -8.33 17.56
N ALA A 87 -1.59 -7.99 18.80
CA ALA A 87 -0.65 -7.48 19.80
C ALA A 87 0.50 -8.46 20.10
N ALA A 88 0.23 -9.77 20.08
CA ALA A 88 1.23 -10.82 20.31
C ALA A 88 2.31 -10.86 19.21
N GLU A 89 1.98 -10.48 17.98
CA GLU A 89 2.89 -10.50 16.84
C GLU A 89 3.59 -9.16 16.61
N ARG A 90 3.06 -8.07 17.18
CA ARG A 90 3.49 -6.69 16.91
C ARG A 90 4.99 -6.48 17.08
N VAL A 91 5.60 -7.02 18.14
CA VAL A 91 7.05 -6.87 18.38
C VAL A 91 7.87 -7.55 17.28
N GLY A 92 7.47 -8.75 16.87
CA GLY A 92 8.10 -9.48 15.77
C GLY A 92 7.95 -8.74 14.44
N CYS A 93 6.75 -8.23 14.16
CA CYS A 93 6.46 -7.43 12.97
C CYS A 93 7.33 -6.17 12.90
N LEU A 94 7.39 -5.39 13.99
CA LEU A 94 8.21 -4.17 14.04
C LEU A 94 9.70 -4.48 13.86
N LYS A 95 10.19 -5.58 14.42
CA LYS A 95 11.57 -6.03 14.23
C LYS A 95 11.84 -6.39 12.76
N ALA A 96 10.93 -7.12 12.12
CA ALA A 96 11.05 -7.48 10.72
C ALA A 96 11.05 -6.22 9.82
N ALA A 97 10.12 -5.30 10.02
CA ALA A 97 10.07 -4.03 9.28
C ALA A 97 11.38 -3.23 9.41
N GLN A 98 11.93 -3.14 10.62
CA GLN A 98 13.19 -2.45 10.87
C GLN A 98 14.39 -3.15 10.21
N GLU A 99 14.36 -4.47 10.10
CA GLU A 99 15.40 -5.25 9.45
C GLU A 99 15.34 -5.10 7.93
N THR A 100 14.14 -5.15 7.34
CA THR A 100 13.92 -4.84 5.91
C THR A 100 14.46 -3.46 5.56
N TYR A 101 14.13 -2.44 6.36
CA TYR A 101 14.66 -1.08 6.15
C TYR A 101 16.19 -1.05 6.07
N LYS A 102 16.88 -1.75 6.98
CA LYS A 102 18.36 -1.78 6.99
C LYS A 102 18.91 -2.44 5.73
N GLN A 103 18.29 -3.55 5.33
CA GLN A 103 18.70 -4.31 4.15
C GLN A 103 18.50 -3.50 2.88
N GLU A 104 17.34 -2.86 2.71
CA GLU A 104 17.03 -2.04 1.54
C GLU A 104 17.91 -0.80 1.46
N MET A 105 18.17 -0.12 2.59
CA MET A 105 19.11 1.02 2.62
C MET A 105 20.54 0.61 2.24
N ALA A 106 20.98 -0.57 2.67
CA ALA A 106 22.30 -1.10 2.30
C ALA A 106 22.38 -1.44 0.81
N ALA A 107 21.34 -2.09 0.27
CA ALA A 107 21.23 -2.43 -1.14
C ALA A 107 21.23 -1.17 -2.02
N ALA A 108 20.36 -0.20 -1.71
CA ALA A 108 20.24 1.05 -2.45
C ALA A 108 21.54 1.88 -2.40
N ARG A 109 22.31 1.82 -1.30
CA ARG A 109 23.64 2.45 -1.23
C ARG A 109 24.65 1.76 -2.16
N ALA A 110 24.61 0.43 -2.25
CA ALA A 110 25.48 -0.34 -3.14
C ALA A 110 25.15 -0.09 -4.62
N GLU A 111 23.87 0.01 -4.95
CA GLU A 111 23.38 0.36 -6.29
C GLU A 111 23.88 1.75 -6.73
N ALA A 112 23.75 2.75 -5.85
CA ALA A 112 24.24 4.11 -6.11
C ALA A 112 25.75 4.16 -6.40
N GLY A 113 26.55 3.35 -5.69
CA GLY A 113 27.99 3.21 -5.91
C GLY A 113 28.38 2.40 -7.16
N THR A 114 27.42 1.68 -7.75
CA THR A 114 27.61 0.92 -9.00
C THR A 114 27.24 1.77 -10.21
N GLN A 115 26.20 2.61 -10.11
CA GLN A 115 25.79 3.54 -11.17
C GLN A 115 26.75 4.71 -11.40
N THR A 116 27.69 4.95 -10.47
CA THR A 116 28.69 6.03 -10.57
C THR A 116 30.00 5.58 -11.23
N ARG A 117 30.15 4.30 -11.60
CA ARG A 117 31.31 3.74 -12.30
C ARG A 117 31.00 3.51 -13.77
#